data_AF-A0A1Q3HDJ5-F1
#
_entry.id   AF-A0A1Q3HDJ5-F1
#
_cell.length_a   1.000
_cell.length_b   1.000
_cell.length_c   1.000
_cell.angle_alpha   90.00
_cell.angle_beta   90.00
_cell.angle_gamma   90.00
#
_symmetry.space_group_name_H-M   'P 1'
#
loop_
_entity.id
_entity.type
_entity.pdbx_description
1 polymer ?
#
loop_
_entity_poly.entity_id
_entity_poly.type
_entity_poly.pdbx_seq_one_letter_code
_entity_poly.pdbx_strand_id
1 'polypeptide(L)' 'MVDEAGEKRAERVQARLSEREERELRDIDDALVRIEQGRFGHCSRCGGAIGRHRLRAIPEARHCMACSEQVGR' A
#
# COMPACT_ATOMS: atom_id res chain seq x y z
N MET A 1 -25.53 26.81 7.76
CA MET A 1 -24.27 27.14 8.46
C MET A 1 -23.61 25.82 8.83
N VAL A 2 -22.49 25.50 8.17
CA VAL A 2 -21.58 24.46 8.69
C VAL A 2 -20.75 25.14 9.78
N ASP A 3 -20.71 24.54 10.96
CA ASP A 3 -19.84 25.02 12.04
C ASP A 3 -18.36 24.82 11.61
N GLU A 4 -17.45 25.67 12.08
CA GLU A 4 -15.99 25.55 11.89
C GLU A 4 -15.48 24.14 12.23
N ALA A 5 -16.10 23.50 13.23
CA ALA A 5 -15.81 22.11 13.59
C ALA A 5 -16.17 21.09 12.49
N GLY A 6 -17.19 21.38 11.68
CA GLY A 6 -17.58 20.58 10.51
C GLY A 6 -16.60 20.71 9.34
N GLU A 7 -16.15 21.94 9.06
CA GLU A 7 -15.20 22.22 7.97
C GLU A 7 -13.82 21.61 8.24
N LYS A 8 -13.29 21.79 9.46
CA LYS A 8 -12.02 21.15 9.88
C LYS A 8 -12.06 19.63 9.82
N ARG A 9 -13.22 19.01 10.08
CA ARG A 9 -13.39 17.55 9.95
C ARG A 9 -13.36 17.13 8.48
N ALA A 10 -14.02 17.87 7.60
CA ALA A 10 -14.02 17.60 6.16
C ALA A 10 -12.60 17.71 5.59
N GLU A 11 -11.86 18.77 5.91
CA GLU A 11 -10.46 18.95 5.48
C GLU A 11 -9.57 17.79 5.93
N ARG A 12 -9.68 17.38 7.20
CA ARG A 12 -8.90 16.24 7.72
C ARG A 12 -9.22 14.92 7.03
N VAL A 13 -10.48 14.71 6.63
CA VAL A 13 -10.87 13.52 5.86
C VAL A 13 -10.28 13.59 4.46
N GLN A 14 -10.39 14.73 3.77
CA GLN A 14 -9.81 14.93 2.45
C GLN A 14 -8.28 14.68 2.46
N ALA A 15 -7.57 15.28 3.41
CA ALA A 15 -6.12 15.09 3.54
C ALA A 15 -5.74 13.59 3.69
N ARG A 16 -6.47 12.84 4.52
CA ARG A 16 -6.22 11.40 4.71
C ARG A 16 -6.46 10.57 3.45
N LEU A 17 -7.45 10.96 2.64
CA LEU A 17 -7.73 10.29 1.36
C LEU A 17 -6.59 10.57 0.37
N SER A 18 -6.18 11.83 0.22
CA SER A 18 -5.06 12.19 -0.65
C SER A 18 -3.76 11.48 -0.25
N GLU A 19 -3.41 11.45 1.04
CA GLU A 19 -2.23 10.72 1.51
C GLU A 19 -2.30 9.22 1.21
N ARG A 20 -3.50 8.63 1.22
CA ARG A 20 -3.70 7.21 0.89
C ARG A 20 -3.48 6.98 -0.61
N GLU A 21 -4.03 7.83 -1.46
CA GLU A 21 -3.85 7.77 -2.91
C GLU A 21 -2.37 7.93 -3.30
N GLU A 22 -1.67 8.89 -2.69
CA GLU A 22 -0.22 9.08 -2.91
C GLU A 22 0.62 7.89 -2.44
N ARG A 23 0.17 7.17 -1.39
CA ARG A 23 0.83 5.93 -0.96
C ARG A 23 0.58 4.80 -1.94
N GLU A 24 -0.63 4.67 -2.45
CA GLU A 24 -0.96 3.64 -3.44
C GLU A 24 -0.15 3.81 -4.73
N LEU A 25 -0.04 5.05 -5.23
CA LEU A 25 0.80 5.34 -6.40
C LEU A 25 2.27 4.96 -6.16
N ARG A 26 2.83 5.35 -5.01
CA ARG A 26 4.21 4.99 -4.65
C ARG A 26 4.42 3.48 -4.54
N ASP A 27 3.44 2.75 -4.03
CA ASP A 27 3.52 1.30 -3.90
C ASP A 27 3.49 0.62 -5.28
N ILE A 28 2.72 1.16 -6.23
CA ILE A 28 2.71 0.73 -7.63
C ILE A 28 4.07 1.00 -8.29
N ASP A 29 4.62 2.20 -8.15
CA ASP A 29 5.94 2.55 -8.71
C ASP A 29 7.05 1.63 -8.17
N ASP A 30 7.06 1.36 -6.87
CA ASP A 30 8.00 0.40 -6.26
C ASP A 30 7.82 -1.02 -6.81
N ALA A 31 6.58 -1.44 -7.07
CA ALA A 31 6.31 -2.74 -7.68
C ALA A 31 6.85 -2.83 -9.11
N LEU A 32 6.71 -1.77 -9.91
CA LEU A 32 7.29 -1.68 -11.25
C LEU A 32 8.82 -1.77 -11.20
N VAL A 33 9.47 -1.04 -10.30
CA VAL A 33 10.93 -1.12 -10.08
C VAL A 33 11.36 -2.55 -9.71
N ARG A 34 10.59 -3.24 -8.86
CA ARG A 34 10.87 -4.64 -8.51
C ARG A 34 10.74 -5.59 -9.71
N ILE A 35 9.83 -5.32 -10.65
CA ILE A 35 9.71 -6.08 -11.91
C ILE A 35 10.96 -5.90 -12.75
N GLU A 36 11.37 -4.64 -12.98
CA GLU A 36 12.57 -4.33 -13.77
C GLU A 36 13.82 -4.98 -13.20
N GLN A 37 13.91 -5.06 -11.88
CA GLN A 37 15.05 -5.64 -11.17
C GLN A 37 14.94 -7.17 -10.99
N GLY A 38 13.91 -7.81 -11.53
CA GLY A 38 13.69 -9.26 -11.44
C GLY A 38 13.35 -9.77 -10.03
N ARG A 39 13.01 -8.87 -9.10
CA ARG A 39 12.68 -9.21 -7.70
C ARG A 39 11.18 -9.24 -7.44
N PHE A 40 10.35 -8.99 -8.45
CA PHE A 40 8.90 -9.07 -8.32
C PHE A 40 8.47 -10.44 -7.81
N GLY A 41 7.46 -10.44 -6.94
CA GLY A 41 6.96 -11.64 -6.29
C GLY A 41 7.80 -12.16 -5.12
N HIS A 42 8.80 -11.42 -4.65
CA HIS A 42 9.54 -11.74 -3.42
C HIS A 42 9.18 -10.76 -2.29
N CYS A 43 9.04 -11.28 -1.08
CA CYS A 43 8.73 -10.52 0.12
C CYS A 43 9.92 -9.65 0.51
N SER A 44 9.72 -8.34 0.61
CA SER A 44 10.78 -7.39 0.99
C SER A 44 11.30 -7.59 2.43
N ARG A 45 10.57 -8.33 3.28
CA ARG A 45 10.95 -8.58 4.68
C ARG A 45 11.68 -9.89 4.90
N CYS A 46 11.17 -11.00 4.36
CA CYS A 46 11.73 -12.33 4.59
C CYS A 46 12.42 -12.93 3.37
N GLY A 47 12.37 -12.27 2.20
CA GLY A 47 12.91 -12.77 0.94
C GLY A 47 12.12 -13.92 0.29
N GLY A 48 11.17 -14.53 1.01
CA GLY A 48 10.36 -15.63 0.51
C GLY A 48 9.36 -15.22 -0.58
N ALA A 49 8.83 -16.19 -1.31
CA ALA A 49 7.88 -15.95 -2.39
C ALA A 49 6.54 -15.38 -1.87
N ILE A 50 6.00 -14.39 -2.57
CA ILE A 50 4.64 -13.89 -2.39
C ILE A 50 3.70 -14.78 -3.20
N GLY A 51 2.66 -15.30 -2.55
CA GLY A 51 1.71 -16.21 -3.20
C GLY A 51 1.05 -15.58 -4.43
N ARG A 52 1.00 -16.34 -5.53
CA ARG A 52 0.42 -15.87 -6.81
C ARG A 52 -1.01 -15.34 -6.68
N HIS A 53 -1.83 -15.93 -5.82
CA HIS A 53 -3.19 -15.43 -5.56
C HIS A 53 -3.18 -14.01 -4.99
N ARG A 54 -2.22 -13.70 -4.11
CA ARG A 54 -2.05 -12.36 -3.54
C ARG A 54 -1.59 -11.35 -4.59
N LEU A 55 -0.58 -11.69 -5.40
CA LEU A 55 -0.11 -10.81 -6.48
C LEU A 55 -1.17 -10.57 -7.57
N ARG A 56 -2.08 -11.52 -7.78
CA ARG A 56 -3.23 -11.32 -8.70
C ARG A 56 -4.28 -10.36 -8.14
N ALA A 57 -4.47 -10.35 -6.82
CA ALA A 57 -5.44 -9.48 -6.16
C ALA A 57 -4.85 -8.08 -5.87
N ILE A 58 -3.58 -8.04 -5.48
CA ILE A 58 -2.82 -6.85 -5.07
C ILE A 58 -1.41 -6.96 -5.69
N PRO A 59 -1.23 -6.52 -6.95
CA PRO A 59 0.05 -6.63 -7.66
C PRO A 59 1.20 -5.92 -6.97
N GLU A 60 0.92 -4.80 -6.29
CA GLU A 60 1.88 -3.98 -5.58
C GLU A 60 2.35 -4.55 -4.23
N ALA A 61 1.81 -5.70 -3.82
CA ALA A 61 2.13 -6.32 -2.54
C ALA A 61 3.64 -6.46 -2.32
N ARG A 62 4.14 -5.82 -1.24
CA ARG A 62 5.55 -5.88 -0.80
C ARG A 62 5.88 -7.06 0.11
N HIS A 63 4.85 -7.66 0.71
CA HIS A 63 5.01 -8.66 1.76
C HIS A 63 4.17 -9.91 1.48
N CYS A 64 4.68 -11.07 1.88
CA CYS A 64 3.89 -12.31 1.94
C CYS A 64 2.84 -12.21 3.06
N MET A 65 1.82 -13.07 3.02
CA MET A 65 0.72 -13.08 4.01
C MET A 65 1.22 -13.08 5.45
N ALA A 66 2.15 -14.00 5.77
CA ALA A 66 2.71 -14.14 7.11
C ALA A 66 3.44 -12.87 7.59
N CYS A 67 4.12 -12.14 6.69
CA CYS A 67 4.77 -10.87 7.04
C CYS A 67 3.77 -9.71 7.09
N SER A 68 2.73 -9.70 6.24
CA SER A 68 1.70 -8.67 6.24
C SER A 68 0.90 -8.65 7.55
N GLU A 69 0.57 -9.82 8.09
CA GLU A 69 -0.14 -9.95 9.38
C GLU A 69 0.62 -9.33 10.56
N GLN A 70 1.94 -9.22 10.44
CA GLN A 70 2.80 -8.62 11.47
C GLN A 70 2.98 -7.10 11.29
N VAL A 71 2.72 -6.57 10.09
CA VAL A 71 2.89 -5.13 9.76
C VAL A 71 1.57 -4.38 9.95
N GLY A 72 0.42 -5.05 9.75
CA GLY A 72 -0.91 -4.45 9.89
C GLY A 72 -1.46 -4.37 11.32
N ARG A 73 -0.62 -4.55 12.35
CA ARG A 73 -1.00 -4.46 13.77
C ARG A 73 -0.34 -3.27 14.45
#